data_AF-A0A523UN14-F1
#
_entry.id   AF-A0A523UN14-F1
#
_cell.length_a   1.000
_cell.length_b   1.000
_cell.length_c   1.000
_cell.angle_alpha   90.00
_cell.angle_beta   90.00
_cell.angle_gamma   90.00
#
_symmetry.space_group_name_H-M   'P 1'
#
loop_
_entity.id
_entity.type
_entity.pdbx_description
1 polymer ?
#
loop_
_entity_poly.entity_id
_entity_poly.type
_entity_poly.pdbx_seq_one_letter_code
_entity_poly.pdbx_strand_id
1 'polypeptide(L)'
;MMGLNLRLDFKLAQREEADTRMKEYLVKTVEGFFDTYPERKVRSLILTGGMSRGEGSCELSSGGALIYSDYDLLVVPKDRKDVAEARSLFPVMSRSVTDSLRGEEFCSHVDFAPITTDYLKNMSPSMFNVELAEHGKVVWGDDETLSQIEKPEASEIPLDDALTLLFNRIAAQLVMIDPLRESEGAEFEFAFYHNGKIFLDIVSCILVLEHNYRPTYAERLSALLQSSDGVASRLQGLLEEARFWTHYKLDPNKNRVREKYSPGNVAAGSSVVAVKVWNLLVPKMEQTLGLCLEEAFGVKDYPLDSALITFLRRKNVLRRLREYRTFLHRAAPAIKKGRIRPLPFFMRGTPLDMTYAAATMLFFSVDRLGRDSVVLRNGQRTGQAALFLPVVVPFSGKAEDWWEELREATTELWRVIVKGGAY
;
A
#
# COMPACT_ATOMS: atom_id res chain seq x y z
N MET A 1 -32.20 11.74 15.36
CA MET A 1 -30.75 11.95 15.47
C MET A 1 -30.49 13.42 15.23
N MET A 2 -29.85 14.13 16.16
CA MET A 2 -29.24 15.42 15.81
C MET A 2 -28.17 15.11 14.77
N GLY A 3 -28.20 15.76 13.60
CA GLY A 3 -27.24 15.48 12.54
C GLY A 3 -25.80 15.66 13.04
N LEU A 4 -24.91 14.74 12.67
CA LEU A 4 -23.49 14.88 12.96
C LEU A 4 -22.99 16.19 12.35
N ASN A 5 -22.37 17.04 13.17
CA ASN A 5 -21.76 18.27 12.69
C ASN A 5 -20.42 17.95 12.01
N LEU A 6 -20.48 17.53 10.75
CA LEU A 6 -19.32 17.19 9.96
C LEU A 6 -18.75 18.42 9.26
N ARG A 7 -17.42 18.56 9.32
CA ARG A 7 -16.69 19.57 8.55
C ARG A 7 -16.32 18.97 7.20
N LEU A 8 -16.96 19.45 6.13
CA LEU A 8 -16.76 18.96 4.76
C LEU A 8 -16.40 20.08 3.76
N ASP A 9 -15.99 21.25 4.27
CA ASP A 9 -15.56 22.40 3.46
C ASP A 9 -14.12 22.23 2.95
N PHE A 10 -13.92 21.20 2.13
CA PHE A 10 -12.70 20.91 1.40
C PHE A 10 -13.02 19.95 0.25
N LYS A 11 -12.10 19.80 -0.71
CA LYS A 11 -12.25 18.82 -1.79
C LYS A 11 -11.64 17.47 -1.40
N LEU A 12 -12.37 16.39 -1.67
CA LEU A 12 -11.94 15.00 -1.68
C LEU A 12 -11.41 14.57 -3.05
N ALA A 13 -11.92 15.16 -4.13
CA ALA A 13 -11.52 14.86 -5.51
C ALA A 13 -11.47 16.13 -6.38
N GLN A 14 -10.80 16.04 -7.53
CA GLN A 14 -10.65 17.20 -8.44
C GLN A 14 -11.97 17.57 -9.14
N ARG A 15 -12.73 16.57 -9.60
CA ARG A 15 -14.04 16.74 -10.23
C ARG A 15 -15.13 16.94 -9.18
N GLU A 16 -16.00 17.92 -9.39
CA GLU A 16 -17.06 18.30 -8.45
C GLU A 16 -18.10 17.20 -8.22
N GLU A 17 -18.51 16.50 -9.27
CA GLU A 17 -19.42 15.36 -9.19
C GLU A 17 -18.83 14.20 -8.37
N ALA A 18 -17.53 13.92 -8.57
CA ALA A 18 -16.80 12.90 -7.83
C ALA A 18 -16.63 13.31 -6.36
N ASP A 19 -16.28 14.58 -6.12
CA ASP A 19 -16.16 15.16 -4.78
C ASP A 19 -17.47 15.02 -3.98
N THR A 20 -18.59 15.37 -4.60
CA THR A 20 -19.93 15.27 -4.01
C THR A 20 -20.23 13.83 -3.60
N ARG A 21 -20.04 12.88 -4.52
CA ARG A 21 -20.30 11.46 -4.25
C ARG A 21 -19.38 10.89 -3.17
N MET A 22 -18.10 11.25 -3.19
CA MET A 22 -17.15 10.80 -2.16
C MET A 22 -17.48 11.39 -0.78
N LYS A 23 -18.03 12.62 -0.71
CA LYS A 23 -18.49 13.22 0.56
C LYS A 23 -19.71 12.48 1.11
N GLU A 24 -20.65 12.07 0.26
CA GLU A 24 -21.79 11.23 0.69
C GLU A 24 -21.32 9.93 1.35
N TYR A 25 -20.30 9.27 0.79
CA TYR A 25 -19.72 8.07 1.39
C TYR A 25 -18.90 8.36 2.65
N LEU A 26 -18.24 9.52 2.75
CA LEU A 26 -17.58 9.95 3.99
C LEU A 26 -18.60 10.13 5.13
N VAL A 27 -19.76 10.74 4.85
CA VAL A 27 -20.84 10.87 5.83
C VAL A 27 -21.28 9.49 6.34
N LYS A 28 -21.60 8.57 5.42
CA LYS A 28 -21.99 7.19 5.79
C LYS A 28 -20.91 6.45 6.57
N THR A 29 -19.64 6.69 6.23
CA THR A 29 -18.48 6.11 6.93
C THR A 29 -18.43 6.57 8.38
N VAL A 30 -18.62 7.87 8.62
CA VAL A 30 -18.59 8.45 9.97
C VAL A 30 -19.84 8.08 10.76
N GLU A 31 -21.01 8.01 10.13
CA GLU A 31 -22.25 7.50 10.74
C GLU A 31 -22.07 6.04 11.20
N GLY A 32 -21.62 5.16 10.31
CA GLY A 32 -21.36 3.75 10.64
C GLY A 32 -20.29 3.55 11.72
N PHE A 33 -19.33 4.48 11.82
CA PHE A 33 -18.40 4.51 12.94
C PHE A 33 -19.10 4.80 14.28
N PHE A 34 -19.93 5.84 14.33
CA PHE A 34 -20.62 6.27 15.56
C PHE A 34 -21.81 5.38 15.96
N ASP A 35 -22.35 4.58 15.03
CA ASP A 35 -23.30 3.52 15.34
C ASP A 35 -22.72 2.48 16.30
N THR A 36 -21.40 2.29 16.28
CA THR A 36 -20.70 1.28 17.11
C THR A 36 -19.84 1.91 18.19
N TYR A 37 -19.11 2.98 17.90
CA TYR A 37 -18.17 3.58 18.85
C TYR A 37 -18.70 4.90 19.43
N PRO A 38 -18.83 5.05 20.76
CA PRO A 38 -19.51 6.21 21.32
C PRO A 38 -18.81 7.54 21.05
N GLU A 39 -19.55 8.53 20.55
CA GLU A 39 -19.08 9.92 20.33
C GLU A 39 -18.35 10.51 21.55
N ARG A 40 -18.86 10.24 22.76
CA ARG A 40 -18.27 10.73 24.00
C ARG A 40 -16.81 10.29 24.21
N LYS A 41 -16.37 9.19 23.59
CA LYS A 41 -14.99 8.66 23.67
C LYS A 41 -14.05 9.26 22.60
N VAL A 42 -14.57 10.01 21.63
CA VAL A 42 -13.77 10.55 20.52
C VAL A 42 -13.51 12.03 20.73
N ARG A 43 -12.25 12.44 20.67
CA ARG A 43 -11.86 13.85 20.59
C ARG A 43 -12.07 14.36 19.18
N SER A 44 -11.50 13.64 18.20
CA SER A 44 -11.55 14.03 16.79
C SER A 44 -11.45 12.83 15.85
N LEU A 45 -12.05 12.99 14.67
CA LEU A 45 -11.83 12.16 13.49
C LEU A 45 -11.08 12.98 12.46
N ILE A 46 -9.95 12.47 11.98
CA ILE A 46 -9.08 13.11 11.01
C ILE A 46 -9.03 12.26 9.76
N LEU A 47 -9.45 12.80 8.62
CA LEU A 47 -9.24 12.21 7.31
C LEU A 47 -7.80 12.45 6.85
N THR A 48 -7.16 11.40 6.35
CA THR A 48 -5.81 11.43 5.76
C THR A 48 -5.80 10.75 4.38
N GLY A 49 -4.61 10.50 3.84
CA GLY A 49 -4.43 9.86 2.54
C GLY A 49 -4.85 10.74 1.36
N GLY A 50 -5.02 10.11 0.18
CA GLY A 50 -5.28 10.83 -1.07
C GLY A 50 -6.54 11.70 -1.02
N MET A 51 -7.55 11.28 -0.27
CA MET A 51 -8.79 12.04 -0.11
C MET A 51 -8.60 13.37 0.61
N SER A 52 -7.77 13.42 1.66
CA SER A 52 -7.55 14.66 2.41
C SER A 52 -6.80 15.73 1.59
N ARG A 53 -6.11 15.30 0.52
CA ARG A 53 -5.40 16.14 -0.45
C ARG A 53 -6.26 16.62 -1.62
N GLY A 54 -7.51 16.18 -1.72
CA GLY A 54 -8.32 16.40 -2.92
C GLY A 54 -7.91 15.56 -4.12
N GLU A 55 -7.16 14.47 -3.88
CA GLU A 55 -6.64 13.55 -4.89
C GLU A 55 -7.36 12.19 -4.85
N GLY A 56 -8.58 12.15 -4.31
CA GLY A 56 -9.46 10.98 -4.33
C GLY A 56 -9.79 10.54 -5.75
N SER A 57 -9.73 9.22 -5.98
CA SER A 57 -10.05 8.60 -7.27
C SER A 57 -11.47 8.08 -7.27
N CYS A 58 -12.28 8.62 -8.15
CA CYS A 58 -13.64 8.17 -8.40
C CYS A 58 -13.92 8.27 -9.90
N GLU A 59 -14.26 7.15 -10.53
CA GLU A 59 -14.67 7.11 -11.93
C GLU A 59 -16.18 7.23 -12.04
N LEU A 60 -16.62 8.25 -12.77
CA LEU A 60 -18.03 8.49 -13.01
C LEU A 60 -18.44 7.84 -14.32
N SER A 61 -19.52 7.06 -14.27
CA SER A 61 -20.13 6.41 -15.43
C SER A 61 -21.63 6.71 -15.49
N SER A 62 -22.25 6.43 -16.63
CA SER A 62 -23.71 6.59 -16.79
C SER A 62 -24.54 5.72 -15.83
N GLY A 63 -23.93 4.68 -15.23
CA GLY A 63 -24.59 3.75 -14.30
C GLY A 63 -24.22 3.96 -12.83
N GLY A 64 -23.39 4.95 -12.48
CA GLY A 64 -22.95 5.17 -11.10
C GLY A 64 -21.50 5.62 -10.99
N ALA A 65 -20.99 5.65 -9.75
CA ALA A 65 -19.64 6.08 -9.43
C ALA A 65 -18.81 4.92 -8.89
N LEU A 66 -17.59 4.71 -9.38
CA LEU A 66 -16.64 3.72 -8.87
C LEU A 66 -15.56 4.41 -8.04
N ILE A 67 -15.61 4.27 -6.71
CA ILE A 67 -14.64 4.87 -5.79
C ILE A 67 -13.48 3.88 -5.56
N TYR A 68 -12.26 4.30 -5.95
CA TYR A 68 -11.03 3.51 -5.81
C TYR A 68 -10.14 3.93 -4.64
N SER A 69 -10.40 5.09 -4.04
CA SER A 69 -9.59 5.59 -2.92
C SER A 69 -10.15 5.14 -1.58
N ASP A 70 -9.24 4.76 -0.69
CA ASP A 70 -9.57 4.36 0.67
C ASP A 70 -9.99 5.55 1.52
N TYR A 71 -10.87 5.31 2.49
CA TYR A 71 -11.22 6.25 3.55
C TYR A 71 -10.35 5.99 4.77
N ASP A 72 -9.19 6.64 4.81
CA ASP A 72 -8.25 6.54 5.93
C ASP A 72 -8.61 7.56 7.01
N LEU A 73 -9.17 7.09 8.13
CA LEU A 73 -9.60 7.92 9.26
C LEU A 73 -8.75 7.63 10.49
N LEU A 74 -7.99 8.65 10.92
CA LEU A 74 -7.32 8.63 12.21
C LEU A 74 -8.29 9.09 13.29
N VAL A 75 -8.44 8.28 14.32
CA VAL A 75 -9.32 8.58 15.46
C VAL A 75 -8.45 8.98 16.63
N VAL A 76 -8.71 10.14 17.22
CA VAL A 76 -8.08 10.58 18.46
C VAL A 76 -9.05 10.31 19.62
N PRO A 77 -8.83 9.28 20.46
CA PRO A 77 -9.66 9.07 21.64
C PRO A 77 -9.48 10.21 22.65
N LYS A 78 -10.50 10.50 23.45
CA LYS A 78 -10.42 11.53 24.51
C LYS A 78 -9.45 11.11 25.61
N ASP A 79 -9.56 9.85 26.06
CA ASP A 79 -8.73 9.28 27.11
C ASP A 79 -7.69 8.30 26.55
N ARG A 80 -6.47 8.35 27.07
CA ARG A 80 -5.38 7.44 26.68
C ARG A 80 -5.71 5.96 26.93
N LYS A 81 -6.55 5.67 27.93
CA LYS A 81 -6.99 4.30 28.26
C LYS A 81 -7.84 3.67 27.14
N ASP A 82 -8.53 4.48 26.36
CA ASP A 82 -9.43 4.02 25.28
C ASP A 82 -8.63 3.58 24.04
N VAL A 83 -7.36 3.98 23.92
CA VAL A 83 -6.51 3.64 22.77
C VAL A 83 -6.30 2.12 22.64
N ALA A 84 -6.16 1.40 23.77
CA ALA A 84 -5.94 -0.04 23.74
C ALA A 84 -7.20 -0.79 23.26
N GLU A 85 -8.38 -0.38 23.75
CA GLU A 85 -9.68 -0.87 23.29
C GLU A 85 -9.86 -0.58 21.80
N ALA A 86 -9.65 0.68 21.40
CA ALA A 86 -9.76 1.13 20.01
C ALA A 86 -8.85 0.34 19.05
N ARG A 87 -7.61 0.03 19.45
CA ARG A 87 -6.68 -0.80 18.65
C ARG A 87 -7.20 -2.21 18.38
N SER A 88 -7.99 -2.76 19.30
CA SER A 88 -8.61 -4.07 19.14
C SER A 88 -9.91 -4.01 18.33
N LEU A 89 -10.70 -2.96 18.52
CA LEU A 89 -12.05 -2.84 17.97
C LEU A 89 -12.06 -2.30 16.54
N PHE A 90 -11.24 -1.30 16.24
CA PHE A 90 -11.29 -0.59 14.96
C PHE A 90 -11.04 -1.48 13.75
N PRO A 91 -10.11 -2.46 13.73
CA PRO A 91 -9.99 -3.37 12.59
C PRO A 91 -11.27 -4.17 12.31
N VAL A 92 -12.08 -4.48 13.32
CA VAL A 92 -13.38 -5.14 13.16
C VAL A 92 -14.41 -4.15 12.61
N MET A 93 -14.45 -2.93 13.16
CA MET A 93 -15.34 -1.87 12.70
C MET A 93 -15.05 -1.45 11.26
N SER A 94 -13.78 -1.25 10.89
CA SER A 94 -13.32 -0.95 9.54
C SER A 94 -13.86 -1.96 8.54
N ARG A 95 -13.78 -3.26 8.85
CA ARG A 95 -14.37 -4.32 8.03
C ARG A 95 -15.88 -4.21 7.97
N SER A 96 -16.56 -4.08 9.11
CA SER A 96 -18.02 -3.97 9.15
C SER A 96 -18.55 -2.77 8.35
N VAL A 97 -17.91 -1.61 8.47
CA VAL A 97 -18.29 -0.40 7.74
C VAL A 97 -17.95 -0.56 6.26
N THR A 98 -16.76 -1.07 5.93
CA THR A 98 -16.39 -1.40 4.54
C THR A 98 -17.43 -2.32 3.90
N ASP A 99 -17.82 -3.41 4.57
CA ASP A 99 -18.78 -4.39 4.07
C ASP A 99 -20.18 -3.78 3.91
N SER A 100 -20.57 -2.85 4.79
CA SER A 100 -21.85 -2.13 4.69
C SER A 100 -21.91 -1.12 3.54
N LEU A 101 -20.76 -0.56 3.16
CA LEU A 101 -20.63 0.37 2.04
C LEU A 101 -20.32 -0.36 0.73
N ARG A 102 -19.90 -1.62 0.80
CA ARG A 102 -19.53 -2.43 -0.35
C ARG A 102 -20.76 -2.63 -1.24
N GLY A 103 -20.58 -2.31 -2.51
CA GLY A 103 -21.60 -2.43 -3.55
C GLY A 103 -20.96 -2.22 -4.91
N GLU A 104 -21.76 -2.08 -5.96
CA GLU A 104 -21.25 -1.86 -7.32
C GLU A 104 -20.42 -0.56 -7.44
N GLU A 105 -20.61 0.40 -6.52
CA GLU A 105 -19.98 1.71 -6.56
C GLU A 105 -18.72 1.86 -5.67
N PHE A 106 -18.52 0.97 -4.71
CA PHE A 106 -17.44 1.10 -3.72
C PHE A 106 -16.45 -0.06 -3.82
N CYS A 107 -15.30 0.20 -4.43
CA CYS A 107 -14.23 -0.78 -4.65
C CYS A 107 -13.15 -0.75 -3.57
N SER A 108 -13.19 0.19 -2.62
CA SER A 108 -12.09 0.48 -1.69
C SER A 108 -12.35 -0.03 -0.26
N HIS A 109 -11.53 0.43 0.69
CA HIS A 109 -11.65 0.13 2.10
C HIS A 109 -11.89 1.39 2.94
N VAL A 110 -12.47 1.17 4.11
CA VAL A 110 -12.48 2.12 5.22
C VAL A 110 -11.48 1.63 6.26
N ASP A 111 -10.56 2.50 6.68
CA ASP A 111 -9.64 2.20 7.78
C ASP A 111 -9.82 3.20 8.93
N PHE A 112 -9.90 2.67 10.15
CA PHE A 112 -9.97 3.45 11.37
C PHE A 112 -8.73 3.14 12.19
N ALA A 113 -7.85 4.12 12.35
CA ALA A 113 -6.61 3.93 13.09
C ALA A 113 -6.60 4.81 14.36
N PRO A 114 -6.46 4.23 15.56
CA PRO A 114 -6.38 5.01 16.78
C PRO A 114 -5.00 5.64 16.92
N ILE A 115 -4.96 6.95 17.08
CA ILE A 115 -3.75 7.73 17.35
C ILE A 115 -3.89 8.54 18.64
N THR A 116 -2.77 9.02 19.16
CA THR A 116 -2.73 9.86 20.37
C THR A 116 -2.35 11.29 20.02
N THR A 117 -2.74 12.26 20.85
CA THR A 117 -2.21 13.63 20.74
C THR A 117 -0.69 13.66 20.87
N ASP A 118 -0.11 12.77 21.70
CA ASP A 118 1.34 12.61 21.82
C ASP A 118 1.97 12.14 20.51
N TYR A 119 1.25 11.41 19.67
CA TYR A 119 1.75 10.98 18.36
C TYR A 119 1.82 12.19 17.42
N LEU A 120 0.74 12.97 17.35
CA LEU A 120 0.66 14.18 16.52
C LEU A 120 1.72 15.23 16.88
N LYS A 121 2.04 15.36 18.17
CA LYS A 121 3.07 16.29 18.67
C LYS A 121 4.50 15.85 18.41
N ASN A 122 4.73 14.55 18.21
CA ASN A 122 6.09 13.98 18.10
C ASN A 122 6.24 13.16 16.82
N MET A 123 5.65 13.63 15.71
CA MET A 123 5.74 12.94 14.44
C MET A 123 7.16 13.02 13.89
N SER A 124 7.79 11.87 13.66
CA SER A 124 9.05 11.81 12.93
C SER A 124 8.83 12.03 11.43
N PRO A 125 9.84 12.50 10.68
CA PRO A 125 9.79 12.49 9.22
C PRO A 125 9.43 11.11 8.67
N SER A 126 8.36 11.09 7.89
CA SER A 126 7.87 9.95 7.12
C SER A 126 6.97 10.49 6.01
N MET A 127 6.80 9.76 4.91
CA MET A 127 5.89 10.17 3.83
C MET A 127 4.49 10.45 4.38
N PHE A 128 4.01 9.53 5.24
CA PHE A 128 2.69 9.63 5.86
C PHE A 128 2.55 10.87 6.77
N ASN A 129 3.56 11.15 7.61
CA ASN A 129 3.46 12.27 8.55
C ASN A 129 3.58 13.63 7.87
N VAL A 130 4.41 13.74 6.82
CA VAL A 130 4.47 14.95 5.98
C VAL A 130 3.12 15.19 5.32
N GLU A 131 2.55 14.17 4.69
CA GLU A 131 1.21 14.26 4.09
C GLU A 131 0.11 14.65 5.11
N LEU A 132 0.14 14.03 6.30
CA LEU A 132 -0.83 14.29 7.38
C LEU A 132 -0.70 15.71 7.93
N ALA A 133 0.52 16.18 8.18
CA ALA A 133 0.78 17.51 8.73
C ALA A 133 0.35 18.63 7.78
N GLU A 134 0.44 18.40 6.47
CA GLU A 134 0.11 19.42 5.46
C GLU A 134 -1.36 19.35 5.01
N HIS A 135 -1.92 18.15 4.89
CA HIS A 135 -3.22 17.95 4.26
C HIS A 135 -4.26 17.21 5.11
N GLY A 136 -3.95 16.83 6.35
CA GLY A 136 -4.94 16.23 7.25
C GLY A 136 -6.18 17.11 7.40
N LYS A 137 -7.37 16.51 7.48
CA LYS A 137 -8.64 17.22 7.66
C LYS A 137 -9.38 16.71 8.89
N VAL A 138 -9.65 17.58 9.86
CA VAL A 138 -10.56 17.23 10.96
C VAL A 138 -11.98 17.20 10.41
N VAL A 139 -12.57 16.02 10.27
CA VAL A 139 -13.93 15.84 9.74
C VAL A 139 -15.00 15.92 10.83
N TRP A 140 -14.61 15.64 12.07
CA TRP A 140 -15.50 15.73 13.24
C TRP A 140 -14.69 15.96 14.52
N GLY A 141 -15.25 16.68 15.50
CA GLY A 141 -14.65 16.89 16.82
C GLY A 141 -13.89 18.21 16.97
N ASP A 142 -12.75 18.19 17.66
CA ASP A 142 -11.92 19.37 17.94
C ASP A 142 -11.08 19.79 16.72
N ASP A 143 -11.37 20.95 16.11
CA ASP A 143 -10.66 21.47 14.92
C ASP A 143 -9.20 21.84 15.20
N GLU A 144 -8.86 22.18 16.44
CA GLU A 144 -7.50 22.52 16.84
C GLU A 144 -6.61 21.28 17.02
N THR A 145 -7.13 20.07 16.79
CA THR A 145 -6.37 18.83 16.96
C THR A 145 -5.10 18.78 16.11
N LEU A 146 -5.16 19.33 14.89
CA LEU A 146 -4.02 19.37 13.97
C LEU A 146 -3.15 20.63 14.12
N SER A 147 -3.62 21.66 14.84
CA SER A 147 -2.87 22.93 14.95
C SER A 147 -1.60 22.82 15.78
N GLN A 148 -1.47 21.75 16.57
CA GLN A 148 -0.34 21.47 17.45
C GLN A 148 0.72 20.54 16.82
N ILE A 149 0.59 20.24 15.52
CA ILE A 149 1.55 19.40 14.81
C ILE A 149 2.80 20.23 14.49
N GLU A 150 3.96 19.74 14.93
CA GLU A 150 5.23 20.15 14.37
C GLU A 150 5.38 19.49 12.99
N LYS A 151 5.53 20.30 11.95
CA LYS A 151 5.58 19.81 10.57
C LYS A 151 6.94 19.12 10.33
N PRO A 152 6.96 17.82 10.03
CA PRO A 152 8.22 17.16 9.68
C PRO A 152 8.74 17.65 8.33
N GLU A 153 10.06 17.73 8.20
CA GLU A 153 10.72 18.14 6.96
C GLU A 153 10.73 17.00 5.94
N ALA A 154 10.26 17.27 4.71
CA ALA A 154 10.17 16.27 3.64
C ALA A 154 11.54 15.76 3.17
N SER A 155 12.60 16.58 3.27
CA SER A 155 13.98 16.21 2.92
C SER A 155 14.60 15.24 3.94
N GLU A 156 14.03 15.15 5.15
CA GLU A 156 14.48 14.29 6.24
C GLU A 156 13.77 12.93 6.26
N ILE A 157 12.86 12.66 5.31
CA ILE A 157 12.20 11.35 5.20
C ILE A 157 13.28 10.27 5.04
N PRO A 158 13.32 9.27 5.93
CA PRO A 158 14.33 8.23 5.87
C PRO A 158 14.11 7.34 4.64
N LEU A 159 15.21 6.87 4.04
CA LEU A 159 15.15 5.91 2.93
C LEU A 159 14.40 4.61 3.28
N ASP A 160 14.35 4.26 4.58
CA ASP A 160 13.56 3.14 5.10
C ASP A 160 12.07 3.24 4.76
N ASP A 161 11.51 4.45 4.63
CA ASP A 161 10.13 4.65 4.20
C ASP A 161 9.92 4.22 2.74
N ALA A 162 10.84 4.62 1.85
CA ALA A 162 10.80 4.22 0.45
C ALA A 162 10.96 2.71 0.28
N LEU A 163 11.90 2.10 1.00
CA LEU A 163 12.06 0.63 1.02
C LEU A 163 10.79 -0.06 1.52
N THR A 164 10.21 0.41 2.62
CA THR A 164 8.98 -0.15 3.19
C THR A 164 7.80 -0.01 2.22
N LEU A 165 7.70 1.12 1.49
CA LEU A 165 6.69 1.33 0.47
C LEU A 165 6.83 0.30 -0.67
N LEU A 166 8.03 0.16 -1.25
CA LEU A 166 8.29 -0.80 -2.33
C LEU A 166 8.01 -2.24 -1.90
N PHE A 167 8.49 -2.64 -0.73
CA PHE A 167 8.25 -4.00 -0.23
C PHE A 167 6.77 -4.29 0.01
N ASN A 168 6.03 -3.33 0.56
CA ASN A 168 4.58 -3.46 0.70
C ASN A 168 3.89 -3.56 -0.65
N ARG A 169 4.31 -2.78 -1.66
CA ARG A 169 3.74 -2.87 -3.01
C ARG A 169 4.03 -4.21 -3.66
N ILE A 170 5.27 -4.71 -3.56
CA ILE A 170 5.67 -6.03 -4.05
C ILE A 170 4.81 -7.12 -3.42
N ALA A 171 4.69 -7.15 -2.08
CA ALA A 171 3.88 -8.15 -1.40
C ALA A 171 2.38 -8.04 -1.73
N ALA A 172 1.86 -6.81 -1.84
CA ALA A 172 0.48 -6.58 -2.25
C ALA A 172 0.22 -7.04 -3.70
N GLN A 173 1.15 -6.85 -4.62
CA GLN A 173 0.98 -7.31 -6.00
C GLN A 173 0.94 -8.83 -6.11
N LEU A 174 1.69 -9.56 -5.30
CA LEU A 174 1.57 -11.02 -5.23
C LEU A 174 0.16 -11.48 -4.84
N VAL A 175 -0.56 -10.69 -4.02
CA VAL A 175 -1.98 -10.91 -3.72
C VAL A 175 -2.88 -10.59 -4.92
N MET A 176 -2.52 -9.59 -5.73
CA MET A 176 -3.35 -9.12 -6.85
C MET A 176 -3.18 -9.92 -8.14
N ILE A 177 -2.24 -10.87 -8.20
CA ILE A 177 -2.00 -11.67 -9.41
C ILE A 177 -3.25 -12.40 -9.88
N ASP A 178 -3.99 -13.05 -8.99
CA ASP A 178 -5.19 -13.81 -9.38
C ASP A 178 -6.32 -12.88 -9.82
N PRO A 179 -6.66 -11.81 -9.07
CA PRO A 179 -7.60 -10.78 -9.54
C PRO A 179 -7.26 -10.17 -10.91
N LEU A 180 -5.98 -9.97 -11.23
CA LEU A 180 -5.57 -9.41 -12.52
C LEU A 180 -5.73 -10.38 -13.69
N ARG A 181 -5.74 -11.69 -13.41
CA ARG A 181 -5.78 -12.77 -14.42
C ARG A 181 -7.18 -13.34 -14.61
N GLU A 182 -7.89 -13.54 -13.51
CA GLU A 182 -9.06 -14.43 -13.42
C GLU A 182 -10.35 -13.70 -13.05
N SER A 183 -10.26 -12.56 -12.36
CA SER A 183 -11.45 -11.82 -11.92
C SER A 183 -11.99 -10.89 -13.01
N GLU A 184 -13.25 -10.50 -12.82
CA GLU A 184 -13.94 -9.47 -13.59
C GLU A 184 -14.63 -8.46 -12.64
N GLY A 185 -15.20 -7.40 -13.19
CA GLY A 185 -15.94 -6.40 -12.41
C GLY A 185 -15.08 -5.70 -11.35
N ALA A 186 -15.68 -5.38 -10.20
CA ALA A 186 -15.06 -4.54 -9.16
C ALA A 186 -13.71 -5.07 -8.63
N GLU A 187 -13.55 -6.40 -8.52
CA GLU A 187 -12.31 -7.00 -8.02
C GLU A 187 -11.15 -6.83 -9.01
N PHE A 188 -11.42 -7.06 -10.31
CA PHE A 188 -10.45 -6.78 -11.36
C PHE A 188 -10.07 -5.30 -11.38
N GLU A 189 -11.06 -4.41 -11.31
CA GLU A 189 -10.83 -2.95 -11.41
C GLU A 189 -10.01 -2.43 -10.23
N PHE A 190 -10.27 -2.94 -9.03
CA PHE A 190 -9.44 -2.67 -7.86
C PHE A 190 -8.00 -3.12 -8.08
N ALA A 191 -7.79 -4.38 -8.49
CA ALA A 191 -6.47 -4.92 -8.73
C ALA A 191 -5.71 -4.15 -9.83
N PHE A 192 -6.42 -3.81 -10.92
CA PHE A 192 -5.89 -3.06 -12.04
C PHE A 192 -5.45 -1.65 -11.65
N TYR A 193 -6.32 -0.91 -10.93
CA TYR A 193 -5.99 0.40 -10.39
C TYR A 193 -4.75 0.34 -9.48
N HIS A 194 -4.70 -0.66 -8.60
CA HIS A 194 -3.57 -0.85 -7.68
C HIS A 194 -2.26 -1.24 -8.39
N ASN A 195 -2.32 -1.94 -9.52
CA ASN A 195 -1.17 -2.23 -10.37
C ASN A 195 -0.58 -0.93 -10.96
N GLY A 196 -1.42 -0.11 -11.58
CA GLY A 196 -1.00 1.18 -12.14
C GLY A 196 -0.50 2.19 -11.09
N LYS A 197 -1.10 2.20 -9.90
CA LYS A 197 -0.69 3.08 -8.79
C LYS A 197 0.78 2.93 -8.39
N ILE A 198 1.41 1.79 -8.69
CA ILE A 198 2.82 1.55 -8.33
C ILE A 198 3.76 2.49 -9.07
N PHE A 199 3.42 2.97 -10.27
CA PHE A 199 4.22 4.01 -10.92
C PHE A 199 4.34 5.27 -10.05
N LEU A 200 3.29 5.63 -9.31
CA LEU A 200 3.32 6.76 -8.38
C LEU A 200 4.16 6.48 -7.13
N ASP A 201 4.14 5.23 -6.67
CA ASP A 201 4.97 4.79 -5.54
C ASP A 201 6.45 4.75 -5.93
N ILE A 202 6.78 4.35 -7.16
CA ILE A 202 8.13 4.44 -7.73
C ILE A 202 8.60 5.89 -7.75
N VAL A 203 7.77 6.83 -8.24
CA VAL A 203 8.09 8.27 -8.22
C VAL A 203 8.32 8.76 -6.79
N SER A 204 7.48 8.33 -5.85
CA SER A 204 7.62 8.70 -4.44
C SER A 204 8.97 8.23 -3.87
N CYS A 205 9.40 7.02 -4.21
CA CYS A 205 10.69 6.48 -3.77
C CYS A 205 11.88 7.22 -4.39
N ILE A 206 11.80 7.54 -5.68
CA ILE A 206 12.82 8.34 -6.38
C ILE A 206 12.98 9.72 -5.73
N LEU A 207 11.88 10.39 -5.41
CA LEU A 207 11.96 11.70 -4.78
C LEU A 207 12.47 11.64 -3.34
N VAL A 208 12.25 10.55 -2.61
CA VAL A 208 12.92 10.34 -1.31
C VAL A 208 14.42 10.15 -1.48
N LEU A 209 14.85 9.35 -2.47
CA LEU A 209 16.27 9.21 -2.81
C LEU A 209 16.93 10.56 -3.17
N GLU A 210 16.17 11.44 -3.84
CA GLU A 210 16.64 12.77 -4.23
C GLU A 210 16.46 13.83 -3.12
N HIS A 211 16.00 13.44 -1.91
CA HIS A 211 15.65 14.36 -0.82
C HIS A 211 14.67 15.47 -1.22
N ASN A 212 13.84 15.20 -2.22
CA ASN A 212 12.95 16.16 -2.88
C ASN A 212 11.49 15.68 -2.91
N TYR A 213 11.09 14.90 -1.90
CA TYR A 213 9.73 14.41 -1.76
C TYR A 213 8.70 15.54 -1.68
N ARG A 214 7.48 15.28 -2.18
CA ARG A 214 6.36 16.22 -2.15
C ARG A 214 5.07 15.54 -1.66
N PRO A 215 4.20 16.24 -0.91
CA PRO A 215 3.00 15.63 -0.32
C PRO A 215 1.95 15.18 -1.33
N THR A 216 1.69 15.91 -2.43
CA THR A 216 0.67 15.52 -3.42
C THR A 216 1.26 14.78 -4.61
N TYR A 217 0.47 13.92 -5.27
CA TYR A 217 0.91 13.25 -6.50
C TYR A 217 1.21 14.25 -7.62
N ALA A 218 0.42 15.32 -7.72
CA ALA A 218 0.64 16.39 -8.70
C ALA A 218 1.99 17.09 -8.49
N GLU A 219 2.34 17.43 -7.26
CA GLU A 219 3.64 18.04 -6.93
C GLU A 219 4.79 17.07 -7.11
N ARG A 220 4.62 15.78 -6.78
CA ARG A 220 5.63 14.75 -7.05
C ARG A 220 5.94 14.64 -8.53
N LEU A 221 4.91 14.61 -9.38
CA LEU A 221 5.12 14.62 -10.83
C LEU A 221 5.85 15.89 -11.26
N SER A 222 5.44 17.06 -10.77
CA SER A 222 6.12 18.33 -11.09
C SER A 222 7.60 18.31 -10.70
N ALA A 223 7.92 17.84 -9.48
CA ALA A 223 9.28 17.72 -8.99
C ALA A 223 10.12 16.73 -9.83
N LEU A 224 9.54 15.59 -10.19
CA LEU A 224 10.19 14.59 -11.04
C LEU A 224 10.54 15.16 -12.43
N LEU A 225 9.64 15.97 -13.01
CA LEU A 225 9.84 16.57 -14.33
C LEU A 225 10.89 17.68 -14.35
N GLN A 226 11.14 18.30 -13.21
CA GLN A 226 12.21 19.29 -13.03
C GLN A 226 13.58 18.64 -12.80
N SER A 227 13.61 17.33 -12.52
CA SER A 227 14.83 16.55 -12.29
C SER A 227 15.40 16.02 -13.62
N SER A 228 16.18 16.85 -14.34
CA SER A 228 16.73 16.50 -15.66
C SER A 228 17.81 15.42 -15.60
N ASP A 229 18.61 15.41 -14.54
CA ASP A 229 19.78 14.52 -14.35
C ASP A 229 19.64 13.63 -13.11
N GLY A 230 18.43 13.53 -12.55
CA GLY A 230 18.15 12.75 -11.35
C GLY A 230 18.10 11.24 -11.60
N VAL A 231 17.79 10.50 -10.53
CA VAL A 231 17.64 9.05 -10.54
C VAL A 231 16.61 8.61 -11.58
N ALA A 232 15.55 9.40 -11.78
CA ALA A 232 14.51 9.16 -12.77
C ALA A 232 15.05 8.98 -14.20
N SER A 233 16.13 9.67 -14.57
CA SER A 233 16.77 9.58 -15.90
C SER A 233 17.32 8.18 -16.20
N ARG A 234 17.61 7.39 -15.16
CA ARG A 234 18.10 6.00 -15.27
C ARG A 234 16.98 5.02 -15.57
N LEU A 235 15.70 5.41 -15.45
CA LEU A 235 14.55 4.54 -15.63
C LEU A 235 13.82 4.86 -16.94
N GLN A 236 14.14 4.08 -17.98
CA GLN A 236 13.59 4.28 -19.33
C GLN A 236 12.05 4.28 -19.34
N GLY A 237 11.48 5.35 -19.90
CA GLY A 237 10.03 5.52 -20.05
C GLY A 237 9.28 5.81 -18.75
N LEU A 238 9.96 5.97 -17.61
CA LEU A 238 9.28 6.26 -16.34
C LEU A 238 8.48 7.56 -16.40
N LEU A 239 9.01 8.63 -17.01
CA LEU A 239 8.34 9.93 -17.05
C LEU A 239 6.99 9.87 -17.77
N GLU A 240 6.90 9.09 -18.86
CA GLU A 240 5.65 8.90 -19.60
C GLU A 240 4.62 8.14 -18.76
N GLU A 241 5.06 7.08 -18.08
CA GLU A 241 4.20 6.30 -17.18
C GLU A 241 3.76 7.12 -15.97
N ALA A 242 4.66 7.87 -15.34
CA ALA A 242 4.38 8.74 -14.22
C ALA A 242 3.34 9.82 -14.59
N ARG A 243 3.49 10.47 -15.75
CA ARG A 243 2.50 11.44 -16.26
C ARG A 243 1.13 10.79 -16.43
N PHE A 244 1.09 9.66 -17.12
CA PHE A 244 -0.16 8.96 -17.41
C PHE A 244 -0.88 8.51 -16.14
N TRP A 245 -0.18 7.81 -15.24
CA TRP A 245 -0.77 7.26 -14.03
C TRP A 245 -1.10 8.33 -12.99
N THR A 246 -0.39 9.48 -12.98
CA THR A 246 -0.77 10.62 -12.14
C THR A 246 -2.08 11.21 -12.65
N HIS A 247 -2.22 11.42 -13.96
CA HIS A 247 -3.48 11.88 -14.54
C HIS A 247 -4.61 10.89 -14.23
N TYR A 248 -4.40 9.60 -14.47
CA TYR A 248 -5.40 8.56 -14.19
C TYR A 248 -5.76 8.47 -12.70
N LYS A 249 -4.82 8.68 -11.78
CA LYS A 249 -5.11 8.74 -10.34
C LYS A 249 -6.06 9.88 -10.01
N LEU A 250 -5.85 11.04 -10.60
CA LEU A 250 -6.59 12.27 -10.28
C LEU A 250 -7.95 12.35 -10.99
N ASP A 251 -8.05 11.77 -12.18
CA ASP A 251 -9.27 11.69 -13.00
C ASP A 251 -9.32 10.33 -13.72
N PRO A 252 -9.75 9.26 -13.03
CA PRO A 252 -9.74 7.92 -13.59
C PRO A 252 -10.70 7.78 -14.78
N ASN A 253 -10.19 7.18 -15.85
CA ASN A 253 -10.94 6.86 -17.06
C ASN A 253 -10.38 5.60 -17.71
N LYS A 254 -11.11 4.48 -17.61
CA LYS A 254 -10.66 3.18 -18.13
C LYS A 254 -10.46 3.17 -19.65
N ASN A 255 -11.22 3.97 -20.40
CA ASN A 255 -11.09 4.01 -21.85
C ASN A 255 -9.73 4.57 -22.26
N ARG A 256 -9.21 5.58 -21.55
CA ARG A 256 -7.86 6.13 -21.79
C ARG A 256 -6.76 5.10 -21.55
N VAL A 257 -6.94 4.24 -20.55
CA VAL A 257 -6.02 3.14 -20.27
C VAL A 257 -6.03 2.12 -21.40
N ARG A 258 -7.21 1.69 -21.86
CA ARG A 258 -7.32 0.75 -22.98
C ARG A 258 -6.69 1.34 -24.25
N GLU A 259 -6.96 2.60 -24.53
CA GLU A 259 -6.39 3.32 -25.67
C GLU A 259 -4.87 3.36 -25.62
N LYS A 260 -4.27 3.67 -24.46
CA LYS A 260 -2.81 3.72 -24.30
C LYS A 260 -2.16 2.35 -24.50
N TYR A 261 -2.63 1.32 -23.80
CA TYR A 261 -1.91 0.03 -23.75
C TYR A 261 -2.38 -0.97 -24.82
N SER A 262 -3.54 -0.79 -25.43
CA SER A 262 -4.09 -1.64 -26.50
C SER A 262 -4.78 -0.82 -27.60
N PRO A 263 -4.06 0.11 -28.27
CA PRO A 263 -4.65 0.98 -29.29
C PRO A 263 -5.23 0.17 -30.46
N GLY A 264 -6.43 0.54 -30.92
CA GLY A 264 -7.09 -0.07 -32.08
C GLY A 264 -7.59 -1.51 -31.88
N ASN A 265 -7.31 -2.14 -30.73
CA ASN A 265 -7.80 -3.47 -30.42
C ASN A 265 -8.98 -3.41 -29.45
N VAL A 266 -10.15 -3.10 -30.00
CA VAL A 266 -11.42 -3.05 -29.24
C VAL A 266 -11.75 -4.40 -28.58
N ALA A 267 -11.20 -5.50 -29.12
CA ALA A 267 -11.37 -6.85 -28.59
C ALA A 267 -10.32 -7.23 -27.52
N ALA A 268 -9.32 -6.39 -27.23
CA ALA A 268 -8.38 -6.66 -26.15
C ALA A 268 -9.10 -6.55 -24.81
N GLY A 269 -9.30 -7.71 -24.16
CA GLY A 269 -9.87 -7.77 -22.82
C GLY A 269 -9.01 -7.03 -21.79
N SER A 270 -9.63 -6.58 -20.69
CA SER A 270 -8.94 -5.81 -19.65
C SER A 270 -7.74 -6.56 -19.04
N SER A 271 -7.78 -7.89 -18.98
CA SER A 271 -6.65 -8.72 -18.54
C SER A 271 -5.42 -8.60 -19.43
N VAL A 272 -5.58 -8.41 -20.75
CA VAL A 272 -4.45 -8.16 -21.67
C VAL A 272 -3.78 -6.82 -21.35
N VAL A 273 -4.57 -5.79 -21.04
CA VAL A 273 -4.06 -4.48 -20.62
C VAL A 273 -3.33 -4.60 -19.29
N ALA A 274 -3.90 -5.28 -18.30
CA ALA A 274 -3.27 -5.55 -17.01
C ALA A 274 -1.90 -6.22 -17.14
N VAL A 275 -1.80 -7.24 -17.98
CA VAL A 275 -0.54 -7.94 -18.27
C VAL A 275 0.51 -6.99 -18.88
N LYS A 276 0.11 -6.13 -19.82
CA LYS A 276 1.04 -5.16 -20.43
C LYS A 276 1.56 -4.15 -19.40
N VAL A 277 0.67 -3.62 -18.56
CA VAL A 277 1.04 -2.69 -17.48
C VAL A 277 2.02 -3.38 -16.51
N TRP A 278 1.72 -4.61 -16.09
CA TRP A 278 2.61 -5.42 -15.25
C TRP A 278 4.02 -5.56 -15.85
N ASN A 279 4.11 -5.96 -17.12
CA ASN A 279 5.39 -6.18 -17.78
C ASN A 279 6.21 -4.88 -17.94
N LEU A 280 5.56 -3.71 -18.04
CA LEU A 280 6.23 -2.41 -18.03
C LEU A 280 6.68 -1.99 -16.63
N LEU A 281 5.92 -2.39 -15.61
CA LEU A 281 6.12 -2.02 -14.21
C LEU A 281 7.29 -2.78 -13.58
N VAL A 282 7.32 -4.11 -13.71
CA VAL A 282 8.26 -4.98 -12.97
C VAL A 282 9.72 -4.54 -13.13
N PRO A 283 10.24 -4.27 -14.35
CA PRO A 283 11.64 -3.84 -14.51
C PRO A 283 11.95 -2.52 -13.80
N LYS A 284 11.01 -1.56 -13.81
CA LYS A 284 11.18 -0.27 -13.13
C LYS A 284 11.15 -0.43 -11.61
N MET A 285 10.30 -1.33 -11.12
CA MET A 285 10.24 -1.69 -9.70
C MET A 285 11.56 -2.34 -9.24
N GLU A 286 12.10 -3.27 -10.03
CA GLU A 286 13.38 -3.94 -9.75
C GLU A 286 14.53 -2.94 -9.71
N GLN A 287 14.60 -2.06 -10.72
CA GLN A 287 15.62 -1.01 -10.78
C GLN A 287 15.50 -0.03 -9.61
N THR A 288 14.29 0.45 -9.29
CA THR A 288 14.08 1.39 -8.17
C THR A 288 14.47 0.75 -6.84
N LEU A 289 14.08 -0.51 -6.60
CA LEU A 289 14.48 -1.22 -5.39
C LEU A 289 16.00 -1.40 -5.32
N GLY A 290 16.64 -1.77 -6.42
CA GLY A 290 18.09 -1.87 -6.52
C GLY A 290 18.76 -0.57 -6.07
N LEU A 291 18.33 0.56 -6.64
CA LEU A 291 18.85 1.90 -6.29
C LEU A 291 18.65 2.24 -4.80
N CYS A 292 17.46 1.97 -4.25
CA CYS A 292 17.22 2.16 -2.82
C CYS A 292 18.14 1.30 -1.96
N LEU A 293 18.44 0.06 -2.37
CA LEU A 293 19.33 -0.83 -1.62
C LEU A 293 20.80 -0.43 -1.78
N GLU A 294 21.22 0.03 -2.96
CA GLU A 294 22.55 0.58 -3.21
C GLU A 294 22.81 1.78 -2.30
N GLU A 295 21.88 2.73 -2.25
CA GLU A 295 21.97 3.92 -1.41
C GLU A 295 21.95 3.55 0.08
N ALA A 296 21.05 2.66 0.50
CA ALA A 296 20.92 2.24 1.90
C ALA A 296 22.18 1.56 2.46
N PHE A 297 22.97 0.90 1.60
CA PHE A 297 24.14 0.12 2.03
C PHE A 297 25.48 0.63 1.49
N GLY A 298 25.48 1.66 0.63
CA GLY A 298 26.69 2.22 0.03
C GLY A 298 27.42 1.24 -0.90
N VAL A 299 26.71 0.31 -1.54
CA VAL A 299 27.29 -0.69 -2.45
C VAL A 299 26.67 -0.53 -3.82
N LYS A 300 27.47 -0.15 -4.82
CA LYS A 300 27.01 -0.01 -6.21
C LYS A 300 26.81 -1.38 -6.87
N ASP A 301 25.79 -1.50 -7.73
CA ASP A 301 25.46 -2.72 -8.46
C ASP A 301 25.24 -3.92 -7.51
N TYR A 302 24.67 -3.64 -6.33
CA TYR A 302 24.57 -4.61 -5.23
C TYR A 302 23.65 -5.78 -5.65
N PRO A 303 24.16 -7.03 -5.77
CA PRO A 303 23.30 -8.14 -6.16
C PRO A 303 22.11 -8.27 -5.21
N LEU A 304 20.90 -8.34 -5.79
CA LEU A 304 19.64 -8.23 -5.05
C LEU A 304 19.55 -9.22 -3.89
N ASP A 305 19.99 -10.47 -4.09
CA ASP A 305 20.00 -11.50 -3.05
C ASP A 305 20.88 -11.14 -1.85
N SER A 306 22.08 -10.62 -2.14
CA SER A 306 23.05 -10.17 -1.15
C SER A 306 22.55 -8.92 -0.42
N ALA A 307 21.95 -7.98 -1.15
CA ALA A 307 21.35 -6.79 -0.57
C ALA A 307 20.19 -7.12 0.38
N LEU A 308 19.33 -8.07 0.00
CA LEU A 308 18.25 -8.55 0.86
C LEU A 308 18.81 -9.24 2.12
N ILE A 309 19.86 -10.06 2.01
CA ILE A 309 20.48 -10.69 3.19
C ILE A 309 21.01 -9.63 4.17
N THR A 310 21.64 -8.57 3.66
CA THR A 310 22.11 -7.45 4.49
C THR A 310 20.94 -6.69 5.11
N PHE A 311 19.88 -6.43 4.35
CA PHE A 311 18.64 -5.83 4.82
C PHE A 311 18.05 -6.60 6.02
N LEU A 312 17.98 -7.93 5.96
CA LEU A 312 17.46 -8.74 7.06
C LEU A 312 18.27 -8.57 8.37
N ARG A 313 19.57 -8.28 8.26
CA ARG A 313 20.48 -8.21 9.40
C ARG A 313 20.52 -6.84 10.08
N ARG A 314 19.97 -5.79 9.46
CA ARG A 314 20.11 -4.40 9.92
C ARG A 314 19.43 -4.09 11.26
N LYS A 315 18.34 -4.79 11.60
CA LYS A 315 17.59 -4.51 12.83
C LYS A 315 18.29 -5.08 14.06
N ASN A 316 18.37 -4.28 15.12
CA ASN A 316 18.92 -4.70 16.40
C ASN A 316 18.08 -5.80 17.08
N VAL A 317 18.70 -6.52 18.03
CA VAL A 317 18.11 -7.68 18.71
C VAL A 317 16.80 -7.33 19.45
N LEU A 318 16.75 -6.16 20.10
CA LEU A 318 15.56 -5.74 20.86
C LEU A 318 14.34 -5.53 19.96
N ARG A 319 14.53 -4.90 18.80
CA ARG A 319 13.48 -4.72 17.79
C ARG A 319 13.02 -6.07 17.25
N ARG A 320 13.95 -7.00 16.99
CA ARG A 320 13.60 -8.36 16.56
C ARG A 320 12.75 -9.08 17.60
N LEU A 321 13.14 -9.06 18.88
CA LEU A 321 12.36 -9.68 19.95
C LEU A 321 10.93 -9.14 20.01
N ARG A 322 10.77 -7.82 19.88
CA ARG A 322 9.45 -7.18 19.87
C ARG A 322 8.59 -7.63 18.68
N GLU A 323 9.13 -7.60 17.47
CA GLU A 323 8.41 -8.03 16.26
C GLU A 323 8.06 -9.53 16.32
N TYR A 324 8.97 -10.38 16.81
CA TYR A 324 8.69 -11.81 17.01
C TYR A 324 7.60 -12.06 18.05
N ARG A 325 7.57 -11.31 19.17
CA ARG A 325 6.50 -11.45 20.17
C ARG A 325 5.12 -11.21 19.55
N THR A 326 4.97 -10.13 18.78
CA THR A 326 3.72 -9.82 18.06
C THR A 326 3.40 -10.90 17.04
N PHE A 327 4.39 -11.34 16.27
CA PHE A 327 4.23 -12.39 15.28
C PHE A 327 3.77 -13.72 15.88
N LEU A 328 4.43 -14.20 16.93
CA LEU A 328 4.08 -15.46 17.61
C LEU A 328 2.65 -15.45 18.14
N HIS A 329 2.19 -14.30 18.65
CA HIS A 329 0.80 -14.14 19.08
C HIS A 329 -0.19 -14.29 17.91
N ARG A 330 0.08 -13.63 16.79
CA ARG A 330 -0.81 -13.64 15.62
C ARG A 330 -0.78 -14.96 14.84
N ALA A 331 0.39 -15.59 14.77
CA ALA A 331 0.62 -16.85 14.05
C ALA A 331 0.46 -18.11 14.92
N ALA A 332 0.02 -17.97 16.17
CA ALA A 332 -0.10 -19.09 17.12
C ALA A 332 -0.88 -20.30 16.56
N PRO A 333 -2.02 -20.14 15.86
CA PRO A 333 -2.74 -21.28 15.29
C PRO A 333 -1.92 -22.05 14.25
N ALA A 334 -1.20 -21.36 13.37
CA ALA A 334 -0.39 -21.98 12.32
C ALA A 334 0.89 -22.63 12.84
N ILE A 335 1.50 -22.06 13.88
CA ILE A 335 2.64 -22.66 14.58
C ILE A 335 2.21 -23.99 15.24
N LYS A 336 1.05 -24.01 15.91
CA LYS A 336 0.50 -25.24 16.52
C LYS A 336 0.24 -26.35 15.50
N LYS A 337 -0.15 -26.00 14.27
CA LYS A 337 -0.34 -26.93 13.14
C LYS A 337 0.97 -27.36 12.48
N GLY A 338 2.13 -26.90 12.96
CA GLY A 338 3.45 -27.26 12.42
C GLY A 338 3.81 -26.63 11.07
N ARG A 339 2.99 -25.69 10.58
CA ARG A 339 3.19 -25.03 9.27
C ARG A 339 4.32 -24.00 9.32
N ILE A 340 4.51 -23.35 10.47
CA ILE A 340 5.52 -22.31 10.67
C ILE A 340 6.55 -22.77 11.70
N ARG A 341 7.84 -22.60 11.38
CA ARG A 341 8.98 -22.91 12.26
C ARG A 341 9.79 -21.64 12.51
N PRO A 342 9.44 -20.82 13.51
CA PRO A 342 10.03 -19.48 13.67
C PRO A 342 11.44 -19.47 14.27
N LEU A 343 11.79 -20.45 15.12
CA LEU A 343 13.05 -20.46 15.88
C LEU A 343 14.34 -20.44 15.04
N PRO A 344 14.48 -21.23 13.95
CA PRO A 344 15.68 -21.23 13.12
C PRO A 344 15.97 -19.90 12.43
N PHE A 345 14.99 -18.99 12.39
CA PHE A 345 15.05 -17.77 11.59
C PHE A 345 15.21 -16.48 12.40
N PHE A 346 15.11 -16.55 13.73
CA PHE A 346 15.29 -15.39 14.60
C PHE A 346 16.62 -14.65 14.37
N MET A 347 17.68 -15.42 14.10
CA MET A 347 19.01 -14.87 13.83
C MET A 347 19.14 -14.23 12.44
N ARG A 348 18.25 -14.57 11.50
CA ARG A 348 18.31 -14.12 10.10
C ARG A 348 17.72 -12.73 9.92
N GLY A 349 16.56 -12.45 10.52
CA GLY A 349 15.88 -11.16 10.42
C GLY A 349 14.54 -11.16 11.16
N THR A 350 13.75 -10.10 11.01
CA THR A 350 12.38 -10.10 11.56
C THR A 350 11.42 -10.84 10.64
N PRO A 351 10.27 -11.32 11.14
CA PRO A 351 9.29 -12.01 10.30
C PRO A 351 8.85 -11.15 9.11
N LEU A 352 8.64 -9.84 9.33
CA LEU A 352 8.25 -8.92 8.27
C LEU A 352 9.33 -8.77 7.19
N ASP A 353 10.57 -8.52 7.61
CA ASP A 353 11.68 -8.30 6.67
C ASP A 353 11.95 -9.58 5.85
N MET A 354 11.80 -10.75 6.47
CA MET A 354 11.90 -12.05 5.81
C MET A 354 10.78 -12.27 4.80
N THR A 355 9.54 -11.94 5.15
CA THR A 355 8.41 -11.97 4.22
C THR A 355 8.63 -11.03 3.04
N TYR A 356 9.19 -9.83 3.27
CA TYR A 356 9.54 -8.90 2.20
C TYR A 356 10.63 -9.45 1.28
N ALA A 357 11.68 -10.06 1.82
CA ALA A 357 12.72 -10.69 1.02
C ALA A 357 12.16 -11.85 0.17
N ALA A 358 11.32 -12.70 0.75
CA ALA A 358 10.64 -13.77 0.03
C ALA A 358 9.72 -13.23 -1.08
N ALA A 359 8.88 -12.24 -0.76
CA ALA A 359 7.98 -11.61 -1.71
C ALA A 359 8.74 -10.97 -2.88
N THR A 360 9.86 -10.32 -2.59
CA THR A 360 10.75 -9.71 -3.60
C THR A 360 11.29 -10.76 -4.56
N MET A 361 11.77 -11.89 -4.03
CA MET A 361 12.28 -12.99 -4.87
C MET A 361 11.19 -13.61 -5.75
N LEU A 362 10.00 -13.83 -5.20
CA LEU A 362 8.87 -14.39 -5.95
C LEU A 362 8.34 -13.41 -7.00
N PHE A 363 8.23 -12.13 -6.67
CA PHE A 363 7.74 -11.12 -7.59
C PHE A 363 8.68 -10.95 -8.78
N PHE A 364 9.99 -10.90 -8.55
CA PHE A 364 10.98 -10.78 -9.62
C PHE A 364 11.39 -12.13 -10.25
N SER A 365 10.84 -13.26 -9.80
CA SER A 365 10.98 -14.53 -10.54
C SER A 365 10.00 -14.64 -11.70
N VAL A 366 8.96 -13.79 -11.75
CA VAL A 366 7.99 -13.70 -12.85
C VAL A 366 8.64 -12.99 -14.03
N ASP A 367 8.80 -13.67 -15.17
CA ASP A 367 9.26 -13.05 -16.41
C ASP A 367 8.13 -12.27 -17.08
N ARG A 368 6.98 -12.94 -17.23
CA ARG A 368 5.76 -12.35 -17.79
C ARG A 368 4.53 -12.97 -17.12
N LEU A 369 3.54 -12.12 -16.91
CA LEU A 369 2.22 -12.54 -16.49
C LEU A 369 1.46 -13.06 -17.73
N GLY A 370 1.06 -14.32 -17.74
CA GLY A 370 0.14 -14.86 -18.74
C GLY A 370 -1.30 -14.82 -18.24
N ARG A 371 -2.26 -15.09 -19.13
CA ARG A 371 -3.67 -15.21 -18.74
C ARG A 371 -3.86 -16.42 -17.82
N ASP A 372 -3.42 -17.59 -18.28
CA ASP A 372 -3.70 -18.87 -17.61
C ASP A 372 -2.51 -19.41 -16.82
N SER A 373 -1.33 -18.78 -16.91
CA SER A 373 -0.15 -19.19 -16.17
C SER A 373 0.83 -18.03 -15.96
N VAL A 374 1.68 -18.16 -14.94
CA VAL A 374 2.84 -17.31 -14.73
C VAL A 374 4.03 -17.95 -15.43
N VAL A 375 4.77 -17.17 -16.24
CA VAL A 375 6.02 -17.64 -16.84
C VAL A 375 7.18 -17.17 -15.98
N LEU A 376 7.97 -18.11 -15.47
CA LEU A 376 9.09 -17.82 -14.59
C LEU A 376 10.38 -17.56 -15.38
N ARG A 377 11.14 -16.53 -15.00
CA ARG A 377 12.42 -16.16 -15.61
C ARG A 377 13.53 -17.13 -15.22
N ASN A 378 13.54 -17.57 -13.97
CA ASN A 378 14.57 -18.43 -13.40
C ASN A 378 14.07 -19.08 -12.10
N GLY A 379 14.09 -20.42 -12.02
CA GLY A 379 13.74 -21.17 -10.81
C GLY A 379 14.65 -20.92 -9.61
N GLN A 380 15.84 -20.33 -9.80
CA GLN A 380 16.77 -19.96 -8.73
C GLN A 380 16.16 -18.94 -7.77
N ARG A 381 15.44 -17.92 -8.27
CA ARG A 381 14.81 -16.90 -7.42
C ARG A 381 13.69 -17.52 -6.58
N THR A 382 12.89 -18.41 -7.16
CA THR A 382 11.88 -19.21 -6.43
C THR A 382 12.54 -20.01 -5.30
N GLY A 383 13.66 -20.68 -5.57
CA GLY A 383 14.43 -21.40 -4.56
C GLY A 383 14.98 -20.48 -3.44
N GLN A 384 15.45 -19.27 -3.79
CA GLN A 384 15.90 -18.28 -2.82
C GLN A 384 14.76 -17.77 -1.92
N ALA A 385 13.54 -17.60 -2.46
CA ALA A 385 12.38 -17.21 -1.67
C ALA A 385 12.10 -18.19 -0.52
N ALA A 386 12.19 -19.50 -0.80
CA ALA A 386 12.01 -20.55 0.21
C ALA A 386 13.03 -20.46 1.36
N LEU A 387 14.24 -19.95 1.12
CA LEU A 387 15.26 -19.76 2.16
C LEU A 387 14.94 -18.61 3.13
N PHE A 388 14.10 -17.67 2.70
CA PHE A 388 13.66 -16.53 3.49
C PHE A 388 12.37 -16.80 4.28
N LEU A 389 11.56 -17.80 3.92
CA LEU A 389 10.30 -18.05 4.63
C LEU A 389 10.50 -18.87 5.91
N PRO A 390 9.80 -18.52 7.02
CA PRO A 390 9.75 -19.36 8.22
C PRO A 390 8.75 -20.54 8.06
N VAL A 391 8.36 -20.88 6.83
CA VAL A 391 7.36 -21.89 6.47
C VAL A 391 8.07 -23.01 5.71
N VAL A 392 7.69 -24.26 5.97
CA VAL A 392 8.21 -25.40 5.20
C VAL A 392 7.27 -25.65 4.02
N VAL A 393 7.72 -25.29 2.81
CA VAL A 393 7.02 -25.58 1.56
C VAL A 393 7.88 -26.55 0.74
N PRO A 394 7.58 -27.86 0.76
CA PRO A 394 8.37 -28.84 0.03
C PRO A 394 8.27 -28.59 -1.48
N PHE A 395 9.34 -28.86 -2.23
CA PHE A 395 9.29 -28.75 -3.67
C PHE A 395 8.31 -29.78 -4.26
N SER A 396 7.32 -29.31 -5.00
CA SER A 396 6.24 -30.14 -5.58
C SER A 396 6.64 -30.85 -6.88
N GLY A 397 7.86 -30.62 -7.39
CA GLY A 397 8.37 -31.24 -8.62
C GLY A 397 8.25 -30.36 -9.87
N LYS A 398 7.34 -29.37 -9.85
CA LYS A 398 7.19 -28.35 -10.89
C LYS A 398 7.47 -26.96 -10.32
N ALA A 399 8.18 -26.13 -11.08
CA ALA A 399 8.64 -24.83 -10.61
C ALA A 399 7.48 -23.84 -10.41
N GLU A 400 6.48 -23.90 -11.29
CA GLU A 400 5.27 -23.08 -11.28
C GLU A 400 4.40 -23.42 -10.07
N ASP A 401 4.10 -24.71 -9.87
CA ASP A 401 3.32 -25.18 -8.73
C ASP A 401 4.00 -24.79 -7.40
N TRP A 402 5.32 -24.97 -7.31
CA TRP A 402 6.07 -24.57 -6.10
C TRP A 402 6.10 -23.05 -5.89
N TRP A 403 6.16 -22.27 -6.97
CA TRP A 403 6.08 -20.81 -6.89
C TRP A 403 4.72 -20.36 -6.36
N GLU A 404 3.62 -20.98 -6.81
CA GLU A 404 2.28 -20.68 -6.29
C GLU A 404 2.16 -21.01 -4.80
N GLU A 405 2.62 -22.19 -4.37
CA GLU A 405 2.62 -22.57 -2.95
C GLU A 405 3.44 -21.60 -2.08
N LEU A 406 4.62 -21.18 -2.58
CA LEU A 406 5.45 -20.17 -1.89
C LEU A 406 4.79 -18.80 -1.87
N ARG A 407 4.10 -18.40 -2.96
CA ARG A 407 3.35 -17.14 -3.05
C ARG A 407 2.22 -17.12 -2.04
N GLU A 408 1.42 -18.18 -1.97
CA GLU A 408 0.34 -18.32 -0.98
C GLU A 408 0.88 -18.19 0.45
N ALA A 409 1.93 -18.97 0.79
CA ALA A 409 2.56 -18.90 2.10
C ALA A 409 3.10 -17.50 2.43
N THR A 410 3.73 -16.83 1.45
CA THR A 410 4.29 -15.48 1.62
C THR A 410 3.20 -14.45 1.84
N THR A 411 2.13 -14.49 1.03
CA THR A 411 1.03 -13.52 1.10
C THR A 411 0.17 -13.70 2.34
N GLU A 412 -0.06 -14.94 2.77
CA GLU A 412 -0.73 -15.27 4.04
C GLU A 412 0.07 -14.71 5.22
N LEU A 413 1.38 -14.98 5.25
CA LEU A 413 2.28 -14.46 6.27
C LEU A 413 2.29 -12.92 6.30
N TRP A 414 2.34 -12.28 5.13
CA TRP A 414 2.26 -10.82 5.02
C TRP A 414 0.94 -10.28 5.57
N ARG A 415 -0.21 -10.90 5.25
CA ARG A 415 -1.53 -10.49 5.79
C ARG A 415 -1.60 -10.62 7.31
N VAL A 416 -1.03 -11.67 7.89
CA VAL A 416 -0.99 -11.85 9.36
C VAL A 416 -0.11 -10.79 10.02
N ILE A 417 1.04 -10.48 9.44
CA ILE A 417 2.00 -9.52 10.02
C ILE A 417 1.50 -8.07 9.84
N VAL A 418 1.00 -7.71 8.66
CA VAL A 418 0.63 -6.32 8.33
C VAL A 418 -0.82 -6.02 8.65
N LYS A 419 -1.76 -6.86 8.19
CA LYS A 419 -3.21 -6.61 8.35
C LYS A 419 -3.80 -7.16 9.66
N GLY A 420 -3.01 -7.87 10.46
CA GLY A 420 -3.49 -8.49 11.69
C GLY A 420 -4.54 -9.59 11.48
N GLY A 421 -4.57 -10.20 10.28
CA GLY A 421 -5.42 -11.36 10.00
C GLY A 421 -5.02 -12.58 10.84
N ALA A 422 -5.98 -13.47 11.10
CA ALA A 422 -5.71 -14.77 11.69
C ALA A 422 -5.18 -15.75 10.61
N TYR A 423 -4.24 -16.61 11.01
CA TYR A 423 -3.68 -17.74 10.24
C TYR A 423 -4.46 -19.03 10.54
#